data_AF-A0A9Q0VCK3-F1
#
_entry.id   AF-A0A9Q0VCK3-F1
#
_cell.length_a   1.000
_cell.length_b   1.000
_cell.length_c   1.000
_cell.angle_alpha   90.00
_cell.angle_beta   90.00
_cell.angle_gamma   90.00
#
_symmetry.space_group_name_H-M   'P 1'
#
loop_
_entity.id
_entity.type
_entity.pdbx_description
1 polymer ?
#
loop_
_entity_poly.entity_id
_entity_poly.type
_entity_poly.pdbx_seq_one_letter_code
_entity_poly.pdbx_strand_id
1 'polypeptide(L)'
;MVVSSINPHNKEIVVRRRIASIFNKREDDFSSLEEYNDYLEEVEDMIFNLVAGDDVAAFEEKIAEYQNENADLILINQARKAEELALAMAASKGPPAQTDNTAGE
;
A
#
# COMPACT_ATOMS: atom_id res chain seq x y z
N MET A 1 22.05 27.23 -6.79
CA MET A 1 20.89 26.67 -7.50
C MET A 1 20.71 25.26 -6.97
N VAL A 2 19.76 25.04 -6.05
CA VAL A 2 19.50 23.69 -5.52
C VAL A 2 18.67 23.00 -6.59
N VAL A 3 19.33 22.29 -7.50
CA VAL A 3 18.64 21.30 -8.33
C VAL A 3 18.20 20.25 -7.33
N SER A 4 16.93 20.30 -6.93
CA SER A 4 16.31 19.27 -6.13
C SER A 4 16.18 18.06 -7.04
N SER A 5 17.30 17.35 -7.21
CA SER A 5 17.36 16.04 -7.81
C SER A 5 16.54 15.13 -6.92
N ILE A 6 15.25 15.00 -7.21
CA ILE A 6 14.42 13.98 -6.60
C ILE A 6 15.14 12.66 -6.92
N ASN A 7 15.72 12.06 -5.88
CA ASN A 7 16.42 10.80 -5.99
C ASN A 7 15.46 9.81 -6.68
N PRO A 8 15.83 9.16 -7.81
CA PRO A 8 14.89 8.36 -8.61
C PRO A 8 14.20 7.27 -7.78
N HIS A 9 14.94 6.70 -6.83
CA HIS A 9 14.41 5.78 -5.82
C HIS A 9 13.33 6.40 -4.91
N ASN A 10 13.48 7.67 -4.52
CA ASN A 10 12.46 8.36 -3.72
C ASN A 10 11.20 8.62 -4.54
N LYS A 11 11.33 8.94 -5.84
CA LYS A 11 10.18 9.08 -6.75
C LYS A 11 9.40 7.76 -6.83
N GLU A 12 10.11 6.67 -7.07
CA GLU A 12 9.54 5.33 -7.15
C GLU A 12 8.78 4.96 -5.86
N ILE A 13 9.39 5.17 -4.69
CA ILE A 13 8.74 4.90 -3.40
C ILE A 13 7.45 5.71 -3.25
N VAL A 14 7.46 6.99 -3.61
CA VAL A 14 6.29 7.87 -3.48
C VAL A 14 5.17 7.39 -4.41
N VAL A 15 5.49 7.09 -5.67
CA VAL A 15 4.51 6.60 -6.65
C VAL A 15 3.94 5.26 -6.20
N ARG A 16 4.78 4.26 -5.91
CA ARG A 16 4.32 2.93 -5.48
C ARG A 16 3.47 3.01 -4.21
N ARG A 17 3.86 3.81 -3.22
CA ARG A 17 3.05 4.00 -2.00
C ARG A 17 1.68 4.59 -2.31
N ARG A 18 1.63 5.59 -3.18
CA ARG A 18 0.36 6.21 -3.60
C ARG A 18 -0.52 5.20 -4.31
N ILE A 19 -0.01 4.55 -5.36
CA ILE A 19 -0.79 3.59 -6.15
C ILE A 19 -1.26 2.42 -5.28
N ALA A 20 -0.39 1.84 -4.45
CA ALA A 20 -0.78 0.74 -3.55
C ALA A 20 -1.81 1.13 -2.46
N SER A 21 -2.00 2.42 -2.19
CA SER A 21 -3.07 2.88 -1.28
C SER A 21 -4.44 2.96 -1.96
N ILE A 22 -4.46 3.04 -3.29
CA ILE A 22 -5.64 3.16 -4.15
C ILE A 22 -6.00 1.80 -4.74
N PHE A 23 -5.05 1.16 -5.41
CA PHE A 23 -5.17 -0.15 -6.04
C PHE A 23 -4.93 -1.24 -5.00
N ASN A 24 -5.84 -1.35 -4.02
CA ASN A 24 -5.67 -2.18 -2.84
C ASN A 24 -6.60 -3.42 -2.78
N LYS A 25 -7.18 -3.82 -3.92
CA LYS A 25 -7.88 -5.10 -4.06
C LYS A 25 -6.95 -6.27 -3.71
N ARG A 26 -7.50 -7.32 -3.14
CA ARG A 26 -6.81 -8.57 -2.81
C ARG A 26 -7.27 -9.70 -3.73
N GLU A 27 -6.57 -10.83 -3.68
CA GLU A 27 -6.97 -12.06 -4.37
C GLU A 27 -8.44 -12.44 -4.13
N ASP A 28 -8.94 -12.27 -2.90
CA ASP A 28 -10.34 -12.57 -2.53
C ASP A 28 -11.39 -11.70 -3.27
N ASP A 29 -10.97 -10.59 -3.88
CA ASP A 29 -11.84 -9.70 -4.66
C ASP A 29 -12.01 -10.15 -6.12
N PHE A 30 -11.33 -11.24 -6.54
CA PHE A 30 -11.32 -11.74 -7.92
C PHE A 30 -11.89 -13.16 -8.01
N SER A 31 -12.37 -13.52 -9.21
CA SER A 31 -12.97 -14.85 -9.44
C SER A 31 -11.91 -15.93 -9.66
N SER A 32 -10.69 -15.53 -10.01
CA SER A 32 -9.58 -16.43 -10.26
C SER A 32 -8.23 -15.79 -9.93
N LEU A 33 -7.23 -16.64 -9.69
CA LEU A 33 -5.85 -16.21 -9.50
C LEU A 33 -5.27 -15.52 -10.77
N GLU A 34 -5.74 -15.91 -11.95
CA GLU A 34 -5.33 -15.30 -13.23
C GLU A 34 -5.77 -13.83 -13.28
N GLU A 35 -7.04 -13.54 -13.00
CA GLU A 35 -7.56 -12.16 -12.94
C GLU A 35 -6.81 -11.30 -11.91
N TYR A 36 -6.47 -11.88 -10.75
CA TYR A 36 -5.70 -11.17 -9.74
C TYR A 36 -4.27 -10.86 -10.22
N ASN A 37 -3.61 -11.80 -10.91
CA ASN A 37 -2.28 -11.58 -11.46
C ASN A 37 -2.29 -10.54 -12.58
N ASP A 38 -3.28 -10.59 -13.47
CA ASP A 38 -3.46 -9.58 -14.54
C ASP A 38 -3.64 -8.19 -13.93
N TYR A 39 -4.43 -8.08 -12.86
CA TYR A 39 -4.59 -6.85 -12.11
C TYR A 39 -3.27 -6.34 -11.49
N LEU A 40 -2.45 -7.23 -10.92
CA LEU A 40 -1.14 -6.86 -10.37
C LEU A 40 -0.17 -6.39 -11.46
N GLU A 41 -0.19 -7.03 -12.63
CA GLU A 41 0.60 -6.62 -13.79
C GLU A 41 0.19 -5.22 -14.28
N GLU A 42 -1.11 -4.96 -14.45
CA GLU A 42 -1.62 -3.62 -14.81
C GLU A 42 -1.19 -2.53 -13.82
N VAL A 43 -1.17 -2.86 -12.51
CA VAL A 43 -0.76 -1.92 -11.47
C VAL A 43 0.74 -1.64 -11.53
N GLU A 44 1.60 -2.64 -11.75
CA GLU A 44 3.05 -2.43 -11.87
C GLU A 44 3.41 -1.69 -13.17
N ASP A 45 2.74 -1.97 -14.28
CA ASP A 45 2.92 -1.23 -15.54
C ASP A 45 2.56 0.25 -15.36
N MET A 46 1.46 0.54 -14.68
CA MET A 46 1.08 1.90 -14.34
C MET A 46 2.13 2.59 -13.45
N ILE A 47 2.63 1.91 -12.42
CA ILE A 47 3.70 2.45 -11.55
C ILE A 47 4.95 2.73 -12.38
N PHE A 48 5.36 1.80 -13.24
CA PHE A 48 6.53 1.94 -14.09
C PHE A 48 6.44 3.17 -14.98
N ASN A 49 5.32 3.35 -15.69
CA ASN A 49 5.09 4.50 -16.57
C ASN A 49 5.06 5.83 -15.79
N LEU A 50 4.40 5.87 -14.62
CA LEU A 50 4.36 7.06 -13.76
C LEU A 50 5.75 7.43 -13.21
N VAL A 51 6.58 6.43 -12.89
CA VAL A 51 7.97 6.64 -12.45
C VAL A 51 8.84 7.12 -13.60
N ALA A 52 8.65 6.60 -14.82
CA ALA A 52 9.30 7.12 -16.03
C ALA A 52 8.84 8.55 -16.37
N GLY A 53 7.59 8.89 -16.04
CA GLY A 53 6.95 10.16 -16.41
C GLY A 53 6.25 10.11 -17.76
N ASP A 54 5.97 8.91 -18.27
CA ASP A 54 5.27 8.68 -19.52
C ASP A 54 3.75 8.59 -19.27
N ASP A 55 2.96 9.15 -20.20
CA ASP A 55 1.49 9.11 -20.19
C ASP A 55 0.82 9.49 -18.85
N VAL A 56 1.49 10.33 -18.05
CA VAL A 56 1.04 10.70 -16.69
C VAL A 56 -0.40 11.19 -16.70
N ALA A 57 -0.80 12.03 -17.66
CA ALA A 57 -2.16 12.56 -17.72
C ALA A 57 -3.22 11.45 -17.89
N ALA A 58 -2.97 10.46 -18.74
CA ALA A 58 -3.90 9.36 -18.97
C ALA A 58 -4.01 8.44 -17.74
N PHE A 59 -2.89 8.15 -17.09
CA PHE A 59 -2.89 7.35 -15.87
C PHE A 59 -3.54 8.10 -14.70
N GLU A 60 -3.34 9.40 -14.56
CA GLU A 60 -4.00 10.21 -13.54
C GLU A 60 -5.53 10.21 -13.71
N GLU A 61 -6.02 10.24 -14.96
CA GLU A 61 -7.45 10.08 -15.26
C GLU A 61 -7.97 8.69 -14.86
N LYS A 62 -7.27 7.61 -15.27
CA LYS A 62 -7.61 6.22 -14.87
C LYS A 62 -7.61 6.05 -13.36
N ILE A 63 -6.65 6.67 -12.65
CA ILE A 63 -6.56 6.64 -11.18
C ILE A 63 -7.77 7.36 -10.56
N ALA A 64 -8.16 8.53 -11.08
CA ALA A 64 -9.27 9.30 -10.55
C ALA A 64 -10.61 8.58 -10.74
N GLU A 65 -10.84 7.98 -11.91
CA GLU A 65 -12.02 7.16 -12.20
C GLU A 65 -12.07 5.95 -11.26
N TYR A 66 -10.98 5.19 -11.17
CA TYR A 66 -10.90 4.02 -10.28
C TYR A 66 -11.16 4.39 -8.81
N GLN A 67 -10.58 5.50 -8.33
CA GLN A 67 -10.82 5.99 -6.96
C GLN A 67 -12.29 6.29 -6.70
N ASN A 68 -12.96 6.95 -7.66
CA ASN A 68 -14.36 7.30 -7.52
C ASN A 68 -15.26 6.06 -7.51
N GLU A 69 -14.98 5.09 -8.39
CA GLU A 69 -15.77 3.85 -8.49
C GLU A 69 -15.53 2.88 -7.32
N ASN A 70 -14.32 2.87 -6.74
CA ASN A 70 -13.92 1.90 -5.72
C ASN A 70 -13.77 2.55 -4.33
N ALA A 71 -14.24 3.77 -4.10
CA ALA A 71 -13.99 4.54 -2.87
C ALA A 71 -14.28 3.75 -1.58
N ASP A 72 -15.43 3.07 -1.52
CA ASP A 72 -15.83 2.27 -0.36
C ASP A 72 -14.91 1.04 -0.16
N LEU A 73 -14.61 0.32 -1.25
CA LEU A 73 -13.71 -0.83 -1.23
C LEU A 73 -12.31 -0.43 -0.77
N ILE A 74 -11.82 0.70 -1.27
CA ILE A 74 -10.51 1.24 -0.91
C ILE A 74 -10.48 1.52 0.60
N LEU A 75 -11.50 2.19 1.13
CA LEU A 75 -11.59 2.52 2.55
C LEU A 75 -11.63 1.25 3.44
N ILE A 76 -12.45 0.26 3.06
CA ILE A 76 -12.56 -1.00 3.78
C ILE A 76 -11.21 -1.73 3.79
N ASN A 77 -10.53 -1.83 2.65
CA ASN A 77 -9.24 -2.49 2.54
C ASN A 77 -8.13 -1.75 3.31
N GLN A 78 -8.17 -0.42 3.37
CA GLN A 78 -7.26 0.37 4.21
C GLN A 78 -7.49 0.10 5.70
N ALA A 79 -8.76 0.06 6.15
CA ALA A 79 -9.09 -0.23 7.55
C ALA A 79 -8.64 -1.65 7.95
N ARG A 80 -8.94 -2.64 7.11
CA ARG A 80 -8.53 -4.04 7.31
C ARG A 80 -7.01 -4.17 7.42
N LYS A 81 -6.26 -3.50 6.53
CA LYS A 81 -4.78 -3.48 6.56
C LYS A 81 -4.23 -2.83 7.84
N ALA A 82 -4.87 -1.77 8.32
CA ALA A 82 -4.47 -1.09 9.55
C ALA A 82 -4.71 -1.98 10.79
N GLU A 83 -5.83 -2.70 10.83
CA GLU A 83 -6.13 -3.67 11.89
C GLU A 83 -5.13 -4.83 11.90
N GLU A 84 -4.86 -5.44 10.74
CA GLU A 84 -3.86 -6.52 10.60
C GLU A 84 -2.47 -6.08 11.06
N LEU A 85 -2.06 -4.85 10.71
CA LEU A 85 -0.78 -4.28 11.15
C LEU A 85 -0.74 -4.07 12.67
N ALA A 86 -1.83 -3.55 13.26
CA ALA A 86 -1.92 -3.33 14.70
C ALA A 86 -1.84 -4.66 15.47
N LEU A 87 -2.52 -5.71 14.98
CA LEU A 87 -2.46 -7.06 15.53
C LEU A 87 -1.05 -7.65 15.44
N ALA A 88 -0.39 -7.53 14.28
CA ALA A 88 0.97 -8.01 14.09
C ALA A 88 1.97 -7.29 15.02
N MET A 89 1.82 -5.97 15.20
CA MET A 89 2.62 -5.19 16.13
C MET A 89 2.38 -5.62 17.59
N ALA A 90 1.13 -5.88 17.99
CA ALA A 90 0.80 -6.36 19.33
C ALA A 90 1.38 -7.75 19.59
N ALA A 91 1.32 -8.66 18.61
CA ALA A 91 1.90 -10.00 18.71
C ALA A 91 3.44 -9.99 18.79
N SER A 92 4.10 -9.02 18.13
CA SER A 92 5.56 -8.87 18.17
C SER A 92 6.09 -8.30 19.48
N LYS A 93 5.25 -7.58 20.24
CA LYS A 93 5.58 -7.13 21.60
C LYS A 93 5.38 -8.33 22.52
N GLY A 94 6.49 -8.98 22.91
CA GLY A 94 6.48 -10.09 23.88
C GLY A 94 5.72 -9.75 25.17
N PRO A 95 5.34 -10.76 25.98
CA PRO A 95 4.62 -10.53 27.23
C PRO A 95 5.34 -9.48 28.08
N PRO A 96 4.61 -8.61 28.80
CA PRO A 96 5.24 -7.64 29.67
C PRO A 96 6.18 -8.39 30.61
N ALA A 97 7.46 -8.00 30.61
CA ALA A 97 8.45 -8.54 31.53
C ALA A 97 7.87 -8.46 32.94
N GLN A 98 7.57 -9.61 33.54
CA GLN A 98 7.26 -9.68 34.95
C GLN A 98 8.49 -9.14 35.67
N THR A 99 8.40 -7.92 36.18
CA THR A 99 9.32 -7.45 37.20
C THR A 99 9.02 -8.26 38.44
N ASP A 100 9.75 -9.36 38.63
CA ASP A 100 9.82 -10.09 39.89
C ASP A 100 10.33 -9.10 40.95
N ASN A 101 9.41 -8.45 41.64
CA ASN A 101 9.71 -7.78 42.90
C ASN A 101 9.89 -8.87 43.96
N THR A 102 11.09 -9.44 44.02
CA THR A 102 11.56 -10.20 45.18
C THR A 102 11.91 -9.21 46.29
N ALA A 103 10.89 -8.75 47.00
CA ALA A 103 10.99 -8.30 48.39
C ALA A 103 10.18 -9.34 49.17
N GLY A 104 10.76 -10.22 49.99
CA GLY A 104 11.76 -9.97 51.01
C GLY A 104 11.07 -10.27 52.34
N GLU A 105 11.21 -11.51 52.82
CA GLU A 105 11.19 -11.95 54.22
C GLU A 105 11.63 -13.42 54.32
#